data_AF-A0A1G6T8H4-F1
#
_entry.id   AF-A0A1G6T8H4-F1
#
_cell.length_a   1.000
_cell.length_b   1.000
_cell.length_c   1.000
_cell.angle_alpha   90.00
_cell.angle_beta   90.00
_cell.angle_gamma   90.00
#
_symmetry.space_group_name_H-M   'P 1'
#
loop_
_entity.id
_entity.type
_entity.pdbx_description
1 polymer ?
#
loop_
_entity_poly.entity_id
_entity_poly.type
_entity_poly.pdbx_seq_one_letter_code
_entity_poly.pdbx_strand_id
1 'polypeptide(L)'
;MTTRFDPSSWTKGATAITEEAAAFHQSATSTLGMSSDVGALGSTGGATLVDEAIATVLPPVFDEVLAAIEALATGLGQEADLMHATAAAYRDTEGANEHLGRAAGQV
;
A
#
# COMPACT_ATOMS: atom_id res chain seq x y z
N MET A 1 15.00 10.21 -29.40
CA MET A 1 14.45 10.66 -28.10
C MET A 1 15.19 9.91 -27.01
N THR A 2 15.94 10.60 -26.16
CA THR A 2 16.57 9.99 -24.98
C THR A 2 15.62 10.15 -23.79
N THR A 3 15.06 9.05 -23.31
CA THR A 3 14.27 8.99 -22.08
C THR A 3 15.23 9.19 -20.90
N ARG A 4 15.07 10.28 -20.15
CA ARG A 4 15.84 10.53 -18.91
C ARG A 4 14.96 10.25 -17.71
N PHE A 5 15.54 9.66 -16.69
CA PHE A 5 14.89 9.49 -15.40
C PHE A 5 14.61 10.86 -14.77
N ASP A 6 13.38 11.08 -14.31
CA ASP A 6 12.96 12.29 -13.59
C ASP A 6 12.63 11.94 -12.13
N PRO A 7 13.51 12.28 -11.17
CA PRO A 7 13.28 12.01 -9.74
C PRO A 7 12.01 12.66 -9.19
N SER A 8 11.55 13.77 -9.78
CA SER A 8 10.34 14.45 -9.34
C SER A 8 9.09 13.62 -9.65
N SER A 9 9.08 12.95 -10.81
CA SER A 9 8.01 12.03 -11.20
C SER A 9 7.88 10.85 -10.24
N TRP A 10 9.01 10.29 -9.79
CA TRP A 10 9.04 9.20 -8.80
C TRP A 10 8.63 9.67 -7.40
N THR A 11 9.06 10.87 -6.99
CA THR A 11 8.62 11.46 -5.72
C THR A 11 7.10 11.66 -5.71
N LYS A 12 6.54 12.20 -6.81
CA LYS A 12 5.10 12.39 -6.95
C LYS A 12 4.35 11.06 -6.98
N GLY A 13 4.85 10.08 -7.73
CA GLY A 13 4.26 8.74 -7.81
C GLY A 13 4.24 8.04 -6.44
N ALA A 14 5.34 8.12 -5.70
CA ALA A 14 5.44 7.58 -4.34
C ALA A 14 4.40 8.19 -3.40
N THR A 15 4.27 9.52 -3.40
CA THR A 15 3.24 10.21 -2.59
C THR A 15 1.83 9.75 -2.96
N ALA A 16 1.52 9.65 -4.26
CA ALA A 16 0.22 9.17 -4.72
C ALA A 16 -0.05 7.72 -4.28
N ILE A 17 0.94 6.82 -4.37
CA ILE A 17 0.82 5.43 -3.92
C ILE A 17 0.55 5.38 -2.42
N THR A 18 1.26 6.17 -1.61
CA THR A 18 1.03 6.22 -0.16
C THR A 18 -0.39 6.67 0.18
N GLU A 19 -0.89 7.71 -0.50
CA GLU A 19 -2.25 8.21 -0.31
C GLU A 19 -3.30 7.18 -0.74
N GLU A 20 -3.13 6.55 -1.90
CA GLU A 20 -4.05 5.52 -2.39
C GLU A 20 -4.01 4.25 -1.54
N ALA A 21 -2.85 3.84 -1.04
CA ALA A 21 -2.72 2.68 -0.14
C ALA A 21 -3.47 2.91 1.18
N ALA A 22 -3.37 4.12 1.76
CA ALA A 22 -4.12 4.48 2.95
C ALA A 22 -5.63 4.53 2.70
N ALA A 23 -6.05 5.11 1.56
CA ALA A 23 -7.45 5.16 1.16
C ALA A 23 -8.03 3.75 0.89
N PHE A 24 -7.27 2.89 0.22
CA PHE A 24 -7.61 1.48 -0.02
C PHE A 24 -7.80 0.75 1.32
N HIS A 25 -6.82 0.85 2.22
CA HIS A 25 -6.89 0.20 3.53
C HIS A 25 -8.15 0.61 4.28
N GLN A 26 -8.43 1.91 4.37
CA GLN A 26 -9.62 2.43 5.06
C GLN A 26 -10.92 1.97 4.41
N SER A 27 -11.02 2.00 3.08
CA SER A 27 -12.22 1.58 2.34
C SER A 27 -12.48 0.07 2.47
N ALA A 28 -11.42 -0.74 2.35
CA ALA A 28 -11.51 -2.19 2.41
C ALA A 28 -11.84 -2.67 3.84
N THR A 29 -11.18 -2.11 4.86
CA THR A 29 -11.49 -2.44 6.27
C THR A 29 -12.92 -2.03 6.66
N SER A 30 -13.39 -0.86 6.21
CA SER A 30 -14.78 -0.43 6.42
C SER A 30 -15.78 -1.38 5.77
N THR A 31 -15.53 -1.77 4.51
CA THR A 31 -16.38 -2.71 3.76
C THR A 31 -16.42 -4.09 4.41
N LEU A 32 -15.26 -4.58 4.87
CA LEU A 32 -15.15 -5.84 5.58
C LEU A 32 -15.91 -5.78 6.90
N GLY A 33 -15.75 -4.70 7.68
CA GLY A 33 -16.44 -4.51 8.96
C GLY A 33 -17.97 -4.48 8.84
N MET A 34 -18.50 -3.91 7.75
CA MET A 34 -19.95 -3.98 7.45
C MET A 34 -20.41 -5.40 7.07
N SER A 35 -19.53 -6.21 6.50
CA SER A 35 -19.84 -7.55 6.00
C SER A 35 -19.58 -8.65 7.05
N SER A 36 -18.76 -8.36 8.06
CA SER A 36 -18.30 -9.33 9.05
C SER A 36 -19.25 -9.51 10.24
N ASP A 37 -20.39 -8.84 10.26
CA ASP A 37 -21.41 -9.04 11.30
C ASP A 37 -22.19 -10.35 11.06
N VAL A 38 -21.62 -11.44 11.57
CA VAL A 38 -22.22 -12.78 11.55
C VAL A 38 -23.56 -12.83 12.29
N GLY A 39 -23.78 -11.91 13.24
CA GLY A 39 -25.06 -11.76 13.93
C GLY A 39 -26.14 -11.12 13.07
N ALA A 40 -25.78 -10.11 12.28
CA ALA A 40 -26.66 -9.54 11.25
C ALA A 40 -27.01 -10.53 10.13
N LEU A 41 -26.20 -11.56 9.90
CA LEU A 41 -26.53 -12.66 8.98
C LEU A 41 -27.61 -13.61 9.53
N GLY A 42 -28.09 -13.41 10.77
CA GLY A 42 -29.10 -14.25 11.41
C GLY A 42 -28.59 -15.62 11.84
N SER A 43 -27.27 -15.84 11.75
CA SER A 43 -26.63 -17.14 12.03
C SER A 43 -26.24 -17.33 13.50
N THR A 44 -26.21 -16.25 14.30
CA THR A 44 -25.97 -16.35 15.75
C THR A 44 -27.24 -16.78 16.48
N GLY A 45 -27.31 -18.05 16.88
CA GLY A 45 -28.47 -18.65 17.56
C GLY A 45 -29.41 -19.45 16.64
N GLY A 46 -28.96 -19.81 15.44
CA GLY A 46 -29.76 -20.47 14.42
C GLY A 46 -30.28 -21.86 14.83
N ALA A 47 -31.45 -22.21 14.30
CA ALA A 47 -32.15 -23.47 14.56
C ALA A 47 -31.64 -24.64 13.70
N THR A 48 -30.64 -24.40 12.82
CA THR A 48 -30.17 -25.37 11.82
C THR A 48 -28.65 -25.52 11.81
N LEU A 49 -28.15 -26.69 11.37
CA LEU A 49 -26.72 -27.00 11.24
C LEU A 49 -25.97 -26.06 10.28
N VAL A 50 -26.68 -25.43 9.34
CA VAL A 50 -26.08 -24.49 8.38
C VAL A 50 -25.71 -23.18 9.08
N ASP A 51 -26.52 -22.73 10.04
CA ASP A 51 -26.26 -21.51 10.79
C ASP A 51 -25.01 -21.64 11.67
N GLU A 52 -24.84 -22.80 12.33
CA GLU A 52 -23.61 -23.12 13.08
C GLU A 52 -22.37 -23.19 12.18
N ALA A 53 -22.50 -23.79 10.99
CA ALA A 53 -21.39 -23.87 10.04
C ALA A 53 -20.96 -22.46 9.57
N ILE A 54 -21.93 -21.59 9.27
CA ILE A 54 -21.68 -20.19 8.90
C ILE A 54 -20.99 -19.44 10.04
N ALA A 55 -21.52 -19.57 11.26
CA ALA A 55 -20.96 -18.92 12.45
C ALA A 55 -19.54 -19.40 12.80
N THR A 56 -19.18 -20.62 12.40
CA THR A 56 -17.84 -21.19 12.65
C THR A 56 -16.84 -20.82 11.55
N VAL A 57 -17.28 -20.82 10.28
CA VAL A 57 -16.38 -20.69 9.13
C VAL A 57 -16.13 -19.24 8.73
N LEU A 58 -17.13 -18.36 8.82
CA LEU A 58 -16.97 -16.98 8.34
C LEU A 58 -16.01 -16.11 9.17
N PRO A 59 -15.98 -16.17 10.52
CA PRO A 59 -15.05 -15.35 11.30
C PRO A 59 -13.57 -15.52 10.90
N PRO A 60 -12.99 -16.74 10.82
CA PRO A 60 -11.59 -16.88 10.42
C PRO A 60 -11.34 -16.46 8.97
N VAL A 61 -12.35 -16.54 8.09
CA VAL A 61 -12.24 -16.01 6.72
C VAL A 61 -12.13 -14.49 6.74
N PHE A 62 -12.92 -13.79 7.57
CA PHE A 62 -12.82 -12.34 7.69
C PHE A 62 -11.48 -11.91 8.29
N ASP A 63 -10.95 -12.64 9.27
CA ASP A 63 -9.62 -12.39 9.84
C ASP A 63 -8.53 -12.46 8.77
N GLU A 64 -8.58 -13.46 7.88
CA GLU A 64 -7.58 -13.57 6.80
C GLU A 64 -7.75 -12.53 5.70
N VAL A 65 -8.97 -12.12 5.41
CA VAL A 65 -9.20 -10.99 4.49
C VAL A 65 -8.65 -9.70 5.08
N LEU A 66 -8.83 -9.47 6.38
CA LEU A 66 -8.26 -8.31 7.08
C LEU A 66 -6.73 -8.32 7.00
N ALA A 67 -6.11 -9.46 7.32
CA ALA A 67 -4.65 -9.63 7.23
C ALA A 67 -4.12 -9.37 5.81
N ALA A 68 -4.83 -9.83 4.78
CA ALA A 68 -4.48 -9.57 3.39
C ALA A 68 -4.57 -8.09 3.02
N ILE A 69 -5.61 -7.38 3.49
CA ILE A 69 -5.76 -5.92 3.28
C ILE A 69 -4.59 -5.16 3.92
N GLU A 70 -4.23 -5.49 5.17
CA GLU A 70 -3.11 -4.89 5.87
C GLU A 70 -1.77 -5.13 5.16
N ALA A 71 -1.54 -6.38 4.71
CA ALA A 71 -0.33 -6.76 3.99
C ALA A 71 -0.19 -6.00 2.66
N LEU A 72 -1.28 -5.86 1.90
CA LEU A 72 -1.29 -5.11 0.64
C LEU A 72 -0.98 -3.63 0.85
N ALA A 73 -1.65 -2.99 1.81
CA ALA A 73 -1.42 -1.59 2.13
C ALA A 73 0.03 -1.35 2.60
N THR A 74 0.56 -2.25 3.42
CA THR A 74 1.96 -2.21 3.88
C THR A 74 2.95 -2.37 2.73
N GLY A 75 2.71 -3.33 1.83
CA GLY A 75 3.56 -3.56 0.66
C GLY A 75 3.62 -2.35 -0.27
N LEU A 76 2.48 -1.71 -0.54
CA LEU A 76 2.42 -0.47 -1.33
C LEU A 76 3.19 0.68 -0.65
N GLY A 77 3.10 0.80 0.67
CA GLY A 77 3.90 1.77 1.43
C GLY A 77 5.41 1.54 1.28
N GLN A 78 5.85 0.28 1.34
CA GLN A 78 7.27 -0.07 1.14
C GLN A 78 7.76 0.24 -0.28
N GLU A 79 6.93 0.01 -1.30
CA GLU A 79 7.24 0.40 -2.69
C GLU A 79 7.38 1.92 -2.84
N ALA A 80 6.47 2.69 -2.22
CA ALA A 80 6.56 4.15 -2.21
C ALA A 80 7.84 4.66 -1.51
N ASP A 81 8.22 4.07 -0.38
CA ASP A 81 9.46 4.39 0.33
C ASP A 81 10.70 4.14 -0.55
N LEU A 82 10.73 3.00 -1.26
CA LEU A 82 11.81 2.69 -2.21
C LEU A 82 11.85 3.69 -3.37
N MET A 83 10.70 4.14 -3.85
CA MET A 83 10.63 5.16 -4.88
C MET A 83 11.18 6.51 -4.40
N HIS A 84 10.83 6.94 -3.18
CA HIS A 84 11.39 8.13 -2.55
C HIS A 84 12.91 8.03 -2.37
N ALA A 85 13.40 6.90 -1.85
CA ALA A 85 14.82 6.66 -1.66
C ALA A 85 15.59 6.70 -2.98
N THR A 86 15.05 6.08 -4.03
CA THR A 86 15.67 6.07 -5.37
C THR A 86 15.72 7.47 -5.96
N ALA A 87 14.64 8.25 -5.85
CA ALA A 87 14.62 9.63 -6.31
C ALA A 87 15.64 10.51 -5.58
N ALA A 88 15.82 10.32 -4.27
CA ALA A 88 16.84 11.03 -3.49
C ALA A 88 18.26 10.66 -3.95
N ALA A 89 18.57 9.37 -4.04
CA ALA A 89 19.88 8.89 -4.47
C ALA A 89 20.29 9.41 -5.87
N TYR A 90 19.32 9.51 -6.79
CA TYR A 90 19.57 10.07 -8.12
C TYR A 90 19.91 11.57 -8.06
N ARG A 91 19.16 12.36 -7.28
CA ARG A 91 19.43 13.80 -7.10
C ARG A 91 20.81 14.04 -6.49
N ASP A 92 21.19 13.25 -5.49
CA ASP A 92 22.49 13.36 -4.83
C ASP A 92 23.63 13.04 -5.81
N THR A 93 23.45 12.00 -6.62
CA THR A 93 24.43 11.60 -7.64
C THR A 93 24.59 12.66 -8.73
N GLU A 94 23.49 13.22 -9.24
CA GLU A 94 23.57 14.30 -10.23
C GLU A 94 24.21 15.56 -9.65
N GLY A 95 23.86 15.96 -8.42
CA GLY A 95 24.48 17.09 -7.75
C GLY A 95 25.99 16.92 -7.57
N ALA A 96 26.45 15.72 -7.20
CA ALA A 96 27.87 15.40 -7.10
C ALA A 96 28.58 15.48 -8.46
N ASN A 97 27.96 14.95 -9.52
CA ASN A 97 28.51 15.00 -10.88
C ASN A 97 28.60 16.44 -11.41
N GLU A 98 27.59 17.27 -11.18
CA GLU A 98 27.63 18.70 -11.56
C GLU A 98 28.74 19.45 -10.82
N HIS A 99 28.95 19.15 -9.53
CA HIS A 99 30.04 19.74 -8.76
C HIS A 99 31.41 19.36 -9.33
N LEU A 100 31.64 18.06 -9.57
CA LEU A 100 32.89 17.57 -10.17
C LEU A 100 33.13 18.15 -11.57
N GLY A 101 32.09 18.23 -12.40
CA GLY A 101 32.17 18.82 -13.74
C GLY A 101 32.56 20.31 -13.70
N ARG A 102 31.97 21.09 -12.79
CA ARG A 102 32.35 22.51 -12.59
C ARG A 102 33.81 22.65 -12.13
N ALA A 103 34.27 21.79 -11.21
CA ALA A 103 35.65 21.82 -10.74
C ALA A 103 36.65 21.46 -11.85
N ALA A 104 36.33 20.47 -12.70
CA ALA A 104 37.18 20.06 -13.81
C ALA A 104 37.25 21.08 -14.95
N GLY A 105 36.18 21.86 -15.17
CA GLY A 105 36.14 22.91 -16.21
C GLY A 105 36.76 24.25 -15.80
N GLN A 106 37.24 24.39 -14.57
CA GLN A 106 37.96 25.57 -14.07
C GLN A 106 39.49 25.46 -14.22
N VAL A 107 39.97 24.43 -14.91
CA VAL A 107 41.39 24.17 -15.22
C VAL A 107 41.67 24.53 -16.68
#